data_AF-A0A9D7QMC8-F1
#
_entry.id   AF-A0A9D7QMC8-F1
#
_cell.length_a   1.000
_cell.length_b   1.000
_cell.length_c   1.000
_cell.angle_alpha   90.00
_cell.angle_beta   90.00
_cell.angle_gamma   90.00
#
_symmetry.space_group_name_H-M   'P 1'
#
loop_
_entity.id
_entity.type
_entity.pdbx_description
1 polymer ?
#
loop_
_entity_poly.entity_id
_entity_poly.type
_entity_poly.pdbx_seq_one_letter_code
_entity_poly.pdbx_strand_id
1 'polypeptide(L)'
;MLETSAFLKERYSQPLYGAANGIPSKNFQGMAWWSADELGLVQDPYQKLVEAVDGEWVEIEATEEDLDIAAGGEAMMAYARLQYEALDDATRASLKAKLLRYCELDTLAMAMVVEAWIDSVS
;
A
#
# COMPACT_ATOMS: atom_id res chain seq x y z
N MET A 1 -9.60 12.01 8.17
CA MET A 1 -10.67 11.25 7.50
C MET A 1 -10.65 9.78 7.90
N LEU A 2 -9.55 9.05 7.73
CA LEU A 2 -9.40 7.69 8.27
C LEU A 2 -9.58 7.62 9.80
N GLU A 3 -9.17 8.67 10.52
CA GLU A 3 -9.37 8.80 11.97
C GLU A 3 -10.83 9.00 12.39
N THR A 4 -11.63 9.67 11.56
CA THR A 4 -12.94 10.20 11.96
C THR A 4 -14.13 9.49 11.31
N SER A 5 -13.94 8.78 10.19
CA SER A 5 -15.01 8.08 9.49
C SER A 5 -15.24 6.69 10.10
N ALA A 6 -16.41 6.49 10.71
CA ALA A 6 -16.84 5.19 11.23
C ALA A 6 -16.97 4.16 10.10
N PHE A 7 -17.50 4.58 8.94
CA PHE A 7 -17.61 3.76 7.73
C PHE A 7 -16.24 3.24 7.29
N LEU A 8 -15.23 4.12 7.13
CA LEU A 8 -13.91 3.68 6.69
C LEU A 8 -13.27 2.74 7.71
N LYS A 9 -13.42 3.03 9.01
CA LYS A 9 -12.93 2.17 10.08
C LYS A 9 -13.55 0.77 10.01
N GLU A 10 -14.88 0.67 9.88
CA GLU A 10 -15.57 -0.63 9.81
C GLU A 10 -15.19 -1.41 8.55
N ARG A 11 -15.15 -0.75 7.40
CA ARG A 11 -14.88 -1.37 6.10
C ARG A 11 -13.43 -1.81 5.94
N TYR A 12 -12.47 -0.97 6.30
CA TYR A 12 -11.05 -1.19 6.00
C TYR A 12 -10.25 -1.80 7.16
N SER A 13 -10.86 -2.01 8.34
CA SER A 13 -10.25 -2.81 9.43
C SER A 13 -10.36 -4.31 9.19
N GLN A 14 -11.17 -4.74 8.23
CA GLN A 14 -11.33 -6.13 7.86
C GLN A 14 -10.33 -6.53 6.77
N PRO A 15 -9.87 -7.79 6.72
CA PRO A 15 -8.94 -8.30 5.70
C PRO A 15 -9.64 -8.54 4.34
N LEU A 16 -10.32 -7.52 3.82
CA LEU A 16 -11.15 -7.61 2.62
C LEU A 16 -10.38 -7.29 1.35
N TYR A 17 -9.28 -6.55 1.44
CA TYR A 17 -8.60 -6.05 0.25
C TYR A 17 -7.67 -7.10 -0.35
N GLY A 18 -7.98 -7.59 -1.56
CA GLY A 18 -7.36 -8.75 -2.19
C GLY A 18 -7.93 -10.10 -1.72
N ALA A 19 -9.05 -10.13 -0.99
CA ALA A 19 -9.73 -11.37 -0.61
C ALA A 19 -10.69 -11.87 -1.70
N ALA A 20 -10.92 -13.19 -1.78
CA ALA A 20 -11.74 -13.82 -2.83
C ALA A 20 -13.17 -13.27 -2.96
N ASN A 21 -13.78 -12.86 -1.84
CA ASN A 21 -15.12 -12.24 -1.78
C ASN A 21 -15.05 -10.78 -1.30
N GLY A 22 -13.90 -10.13 -1.42
CA GLY A 22 -13.65 -8.78 -0.92
C GLY A 22 -13.43 -7.75 -2.03
N ILE A 23 -12.63 -6.73 -1.73
CA ILE A 23 -12.24 -5.71 -2.71
C ILE A 23 -11.14 -6.33 -3.58
N PRO A 24 -11.27 -6.36 -4.92
CA PRO A 24 -10.26 -6.97 -5.77
C PRO A 24 -8.94 -6.20 -5.71
N SER A 25 -7.84 -6.93 -5.69
CA SER A 25 -6.48 -6.38 -5.72
C SER A 25 -5.62 -7.15 -6.71
N LYS A 26 -4.63 -6.47 -7.31
CA LYS A 26 -3.61 -7.13 -8.15
C LYS A 26 -2.31 -7.34 -7.41
N ASN A 27 -2.04 -6.53 -6.38
CA ASN A 27 -0.73 -6.49 -5.72
C ASN A 27 -0.79 -6.81 -4.22
N PHE A 28 -1.97 -7.09 -3.67
CA PHE A 28 -2.18 -7.39 -2.25
C PHE A 28 -3.14 -8.57 -2.05
N GLN A 29 -3.05 -9.21 -0.89
CA GLN A 29 -3.90 -10.33 -0.51
C GLN A 29 -4.37 -10.18 0.93
N GLY A 30 -5.68 -10.21 1.15
CA GLY A 30 -6.29 -10.19 2.49
C GLY A 30 -5.89 -9.01 3.37
N MET A 31 -5.62 -7.84 2.81
CA MET A 31 -5.14 -6.68 3.56
C MET A 31 -6.28 -5.97 4.32
N ALA A 32 -5.97 -5.61 5.56
CA ALA A 32 -6.71 -4.62 6.36
C ALA A 32 -5.88 -3.32 6.41
N TRP A 33 -6.43 -2.26 5.84
CA TRP A 33 -5.75 -0.98 5.67
C TRP A 33 -5.96 -0.01 6.83
N TRP A 34 -7.03 -0.19 7.60
CA TRP A 34 -7.26 0.58 8.82
C TRP A 34 -6.73 -0.20 10.02
N SER A 35 -5.82 0.39 10.76
CA SER A 35 -5.39 -0.09 12.07
C SER A 35 -5.17 1.09 13.02
N ALA A 36 -5.22 0.81 14.32
CA ALA A 36 -4.88 1.75 15.37
C ALA A 36 -3.83 1.14 16.31
N ASP A 37 -2.98 1.98 16.87
CA ASP A 37 -2.00 1.58 17.87
C ASP A 37 -2.64 1.33 19.24
N GLU A 38 -1.81 0.98 20.24
CA GLU A 38 -2.26 0.72 21.62
C GLU A 38 -2.92 1.94 22.28
N LEU A 39 -2.66 3.15 21.78
CA LEU A 39 -3.24 4.41 22.26
C LEU A 39 -4.52 4.78 21.50
N GLY A 40 -4.91 3.98 20.51
CA GLY A 40 -6.08 4.21 19.67
C GLY A 40 -5.86 5.21 18.53
N LEU A 41 -4.61 5.60 18.27
CA LEU A 41 -4.27 6.49 17.16
C LEU A 41 -4.20 5.71 15.85
N VAL A 42 -4.82 6.26 14.80
CA VAL A 42 -4.82 5.62 13.47
C VAL A 42 -3.40 5.61 12.91
N GLN A 43 -2.99 4.43 12.45
CA GLN A 43 -1.69 4.25 11.81
C GLN A 43 -1.74 4.64 10.33
N ASP A 44 -0.61 5.10 9.82
CA ASP A 44 -0.45 5.40 8.40
C ASP A 44 -0.48 4.09 7.58
N PRO A 45 -1.46 3.90 6.67
CA PRO A 45 -1.54 2.69 5.85
C PRO A 45 -0.30 2.44 4.99
N TYR A 46 0.45 3.49 4.62
CA TYR A 46 1.65 3.37 3.78
C TYR A 46 2.82 2.70 4.51
N GLN A 47 2.84 2.70 5.85
CA GLN A 47 3.85 1.97 6.62
C GLN A 47 3.81 0.46 6.35
N LYS A 48 2.64 -0.08 6.00
CA LYS A 48 2.46 -1.49 5.60
C LYS A 48 3.12 -1.85 4.25
N LEU A 49 3.64 -0.86 3.52
CA LEU A 49 4.46 -1.11 2.32
C LEU A 49 5.92 -1.41 2.67
N VAL A 50 6.36 -0.98 3.85
CA VAL A 50 7.74 -1.13 4.36
C VAL A 50 7.86 -2.32 5.31
N GLU A 51 6.83 -2.56 6.11
CA GLU A 51 6.77 -3.74 6.98
C GLU A 51 6.86 -5.01 6.13
N ALA A 52 7.88 -5.82 6.44
CA ALA A 52 8.34 -6.92 5.62
C ALA A 52 7.23 -7.80 5.05
N VAL A 53 7.45 -8.19 3.80
CA VAL A 53 6.78 -9.22 3.00
C VAL A 53 7.03 -10.60 3.65
N ASP A 54 6.63 -10.76 4.91
CA ASP A 54 6.71 -12.03 5.64
C ASP A 54 5.41 -12.81 5.43
N GLY A 55 5.37 -13.56 4.34
CA GLY A 55 4.33 -14.56 4.12
C GLY A 55 3.86 -14.62 2.68
N GLU A 56 4.64 -15.29 1.85
CA GLU A 56 4.37 -15.58 0.44
C GLU A 56 4.43 -14.33 -0.46
N TRP A 57 4.69 -14.55 -1.75
CA TRP A 57 4.86 -13.53 -2.81
C TRP A 57 6.29 -13.00 -2.98
N VAL A 58 7.10 -13.91 -3.55
CA VAL A 58 8.41 -13.71 -4.17
C VAL A 58 9.44 -13.13 -3.22
N GLU A 59 10.33 -13.99 -2.72
CA GLU A 59 11.68 -13.61 -2.29
C GLU A 59 12.39 -12.92 -3.47
N ILE A 60 12.05 -11.67 -3.74
CA ILE A 60 12.94 -10.80 -4.49
C ILE A 60 13.92 -10.35 -3.43
N GLU A 61 15.09 -10.99 -3.39
CA GLU A 61 16.17 -10.59 -2.49
C GLU A 61 16.39 -9.09 -2.61
N ALA A 62 15.99 -8.35 -1.57
CA ALA A 62 16.20 -6.92 -1.50
C ALA A 62 17.72 -6.69 -1.44
N THR A 63 18.28 -6.08 -2.48
CA THR A 63 19.68 -5.65 -2.49
C THR A 63 19.88 -4.47 -1.55
N GLU A 64 21.10 -4.18 -1.09
CA GLU A 64 21.39 -2.98 -0.29
C GLU A 64 21.02 -1.66 -0.99
N GLU A 65 20.88 -1.68 -2.32
CA GLU A 65 20.42 -0.53 -3.12
C GLU A 65 18.89 -0.43 -3.25
N ASP A 66 18.13 -1.33 -2.63
CA ASP A 66 16.69 -1.42 -2.82
C ASP A 66 15.96 -0.38 -1.94
N LEU A 67 15.15 0.47 -2.58
CA LEU A 67 14.46 1.57 -1.90
C LEU A 67 13.14 1.08 -1.34
N ASP A 68 12.82 1.47 -0.11
CA ASP A 68 11.46 1.39 0.39
C ASP A 68 10.60 2.48 -0.25
N ILE A 69 9.37 2.12 -0.65
CA ILE A 69 8.46 3.01 -1.37
C ILE A 69 7.17 3.15 -0.55
N ALA A 70 7.15 4.16 0.32
CA ALA A 70 6.01 4.45 1.18
C ALA A 70 5.52 5.91 1.10
N ALA A 71 6.18 6.75 0.31
CA ALA A 71 5.72 8.10 0.04
C ALA A 71 6.06 8.54 -1.40
N GLY A 72 5.47 9.66 -1.80
CA GLY A 72 5.53 10.12 -3.19
C GLY A 72 6.95 10.45 -3.66
N GLY A 73 7.82 10.95 -2.78
CA GLY A 73 9.22 11.26 -3.14
C GLY A 73 10.03 10.00 -3.45
N GLU A 74 9.85 8.96 -2.64
CA GLU A 74 10.46 7.64 -2.80
C GLU A 74 9.96 6.98 -4.07
N ALA A 75 8.65 7.06 -4.34
CA ALA A 75 8.06 6.54 -5.58
C ALA A 75 8.61 7.25 -6.83
N MET A 76 8.74 8.58 -6.78
CA MET A 76 9.32 9.36 -7.89
C MET A 76 10.79 8.99 -8.12
N MET A 77 11.57 8.84 -7.06
CA MET A 77 12.96 8.43 -7.13
C MET A 77 13.10 7.01 -7.71
N ALA A 78 12.34 6.04 -7.20
CA ALA A 78 12.33 4.67 -7.71
C ALA A 78 11.96 4.61 -9.21
N TYR A 79 10.97 5.39 -9.63
CA TYR A 79 10.60 5.50 -11.04
C TYR A 79 11.72 6.11 -11.89
N ALA A 80 12.40 7.17 -11.39
CA ALA A 80 13.54 7.76 -12.10
C ALA A 80 14.69 6.76 -12.27
N ARG A 81 15.00 5.97 -11.25
CA ARG A 81 16.02 4.91 -11.34
C ARG A 81 15.68 3.89 -12.42
N LEU A 82 14.43 3.41 -12.46
CA LEU A 82 13.97 2.48 -13.50
C LEU A 82 14.15 3.02 -14.93
N GLN A 83 14.00 4.34 -15.10
CA GLN A 83 14.05 5.02 -16.40
C GLN A 83 15.47 5.34 -16.86
N TYR A 84 16.37 5.69 -15.93
CA TYR A 84 17.66 6.30 -16.27
C TYR A 84 18.88 5.49 -15.81
N GLU A 85 18.72 4.55 -14.88
CA GLU A 85 19.82 3.72 -14.37
C GLU A 85 19.86 2.35 -15.04
N ALA A 86 21.08 1.85 -15.21
CA ALA A 86 21.33 0.48 -15.64
C ALA A 86 21.27 -0.46 -14.42
N LEU A 87 20.05 -0.79 -14.00
CA LEU A 87 19.78 -1.73 -12.91
C LEU A 87 19.85 -3.18 -13.41
N ASP A 88 20.35 -4.08 -12.56
CA ASP A 88 20.21 -5.52 -12.77
C ASP A 88 18.73 -5.96 -12.73
N ASP A 89 18.47 -7.19 -13.18
CA ASP A 89 17.11 -7.70 -13.31
C ASP A 89 16.39 -7.87 -11.97
N ALA A 90 17.10 -8.21 -10.89
CA ALA A 90 16.52 -8.41 -9.56
C ALA A 90 16.09 -7.07 -8.96
N THR A 91 16.98 -6.08 -8.96
CA THR A 91 16.70 -4.71 -8.49
C THR A 91 15.57 -4.07 -9.30
N ARG A 92 15.58 -4.25 -10.63
CA ARG A 92 14.51 -3.76 -11.51
C ARG A 92 13.17 -4.43 -11.20
N ALA A 93 13.15 -5.73 -10.94
CA ALA A 93 11.94 -6.46 -10.58
C ALA A 93 11.39 -6.00 -9.22
N SER A 94 12.27 -5.82 -8.22
CA SER A 94 11.89 -5.34 -6.88
C SER A 94 11.24 -3.96 -6.94
N LEU A 95 11.93 -2.97 -7.55
CA LEU A 95 11.41 -1.61 -7.65
C LEU A 95 10.06 -1.55 -8.39
N LYS A 96 9.88 -2.35 -9.44
CA LYS A 96 8.60 -2.46 -10.14
C LYS A 96 7.51 -3.02 -9.24
N ALA A 97 7.77 -4.10 -8.50
CA ALA A 97 6.80 -4.70 -7.59
C ALA A 97 6.39 -3.72 -6.48
N LYS A 98 7.36 -3.04 -5.86
CA LYS A 98 7.12 -2.01 -4.84
C LYS A 98 6.31 -0.83 -5.39
N LEU A 99 6.63 -0.32 -6.59
CA LEU A 99 5.87 0.75 -7.24
C LEU A 99 4.43 0.35 -7.55
N LEU A 100 4.20 -0.89 -8.02
CA LEU A 100 2.84 -1.36 -8.30
C LEU A 100 1.98 -1.39 -7.04
N ARG A 101 2.55 -1.83 -5.90
CA ARG A 101 1.90 -1.80 -4.58
C ARG A 101 1.59 -0.37 -4.16
N TYR A 102 2.57 0.54 -4.24
CA TYR A 102 2.39 1.95 -3.90
C TYR A 102 1.30 2.61 -4.75
N CYS A 103 1.34 2.45 -6.08
CA CYS A 103 0.34 3.05 -6.98
C CYS A 103 -1.08 2.49 -6.75
N GLU A 104 -1.20 1.22 -6.40
CA GLU A 104 -2.49 0.63 -6.05
C GLU A 104 -3.03 1.22 -4.73
N LEU A 105 -2.17 1.40 -3.71
CA LEU A 105 -2.56 2.06 -2.46
C LEU A 105 -2.92 3.54 -2.66
N ASP A 106 -2.21 4.29 -3.51
CA ASP A 106 -2.57 5.67 -3.89
C ASP A 106 -3.98 5.74 -4.50
N THR A 107 -4.31 4.78 -5.36
CA THR A 107 -5.64 4.68 -5.96
C THR A 107 -6.71 4.38 -4.90
N LEU A 108 -6.40 3.46 -3.99
CA LEU A 108 -7.27 3.13 -2.86
C LEU A 108 -7.49 4.33 -1.93
N ALA A 109 -6.44 5.10 -1.63
CA ALA A 109 -6.53 6.29 -0.79
C ALA A 109 -7.51 7.31 -1.39
N MET A 110 -7.46 7.53 -2.71
CA MET A 110 -8.45 8.37 -3.40
C MET A 110 -9.88 7.79 -3.29
N ALA A 111 -10.03 6.47 -3.43
CA ALA A 111 -11.33 5.81 -3.29
C ALA A 111 -11.91 5.96 -1.88
N MET A 112 -11.09 5.76 -0.83
CA MET A 112 -11.47 5.96 0.56
C MET A 112 -11.98 7.39 0.81
N VAL A 113 -11.33 8.39 0.19
CA VAL A 113 -11.77 9.79 0.31
C VAL A 113 -13.16 10.00 -0.28
N VAL A 114 -13.41 9.44 -1.47
CA VAL A 114 -14.72 9.54 -2.13
C VAL A 114 -15.79 8.78 -1.36
N GLU A 115 -15.50 7.55 -0.91
CA GLU A 115 -16.45 6.74 -0.13
C GLU A 115 -16.86 7.44 1.17
N ALA A 116 -15.88 7.97 1.92
CA ALA A 116 -16.17 8.73 3.15
C ALA A 116 -16.98 10.00 2.89
N TRP A 117 -16.73 10.68 1.76
CA TRP A 117 -17.52 11.85 1.40
C TRP A 117 -18.97 11.45 1.10
N ILE A 118 -19.20 10.40 0.31
CA ILE A 118 -20.55 9.89 -0.01
C ILE A 118 -21.29 9.47 1.27
N ASP A 119 -20.63 8.75 2.17
CA ASP A 119 -21.19 8.35 3.47
C ASP A 119 -21.58 9.57 4.33
N SER A 120 -20.75 10.62 4.35
CA SER A 120 -21.01 11.82 5.15
C SER A 120 -22.20 12.68 4.70
N VAL A 121 -22.66 12.51 3.45
CA VAL A 121 -23.78 13.28 2.87
C VAL A 121 -25.05 12.44 2.67
N SER A 122 -25.02 11.17 3.04
CA SER A 122 -26.15 10.24 2.98
C SER A 122 -26.97 10.28 4.27
#